data_AF-A0A2X2UEC3-F1
#
_entry.id   AF-A0A2X2UEC3-F1
#
_cell.length_a   1.000
_cell.length_b   1.000
_cell.length_c   1.000
_cell.angle_alpha   90.00
_cell.angle_beta   90.00
_cell.angle_gamma   90.00
#
_symmetry.space_group_name_H-M   'P 1'
#
loop_
_entity.id
_entity.type
_entity.pdbx_description
1 polymer ?
#
loop_
_entity_poly.entity_id
_entity_poly.type
_entity_poly.pdbx_seq_one_letter_code
_entity_poly.pdbx_strand_id
1 'polypeptide(L)'
;MELSYMELREQICDVCHKMWQLGWVAANDGNVSARLDDGTFLATPTGMSKSFITPEKLVRIDGKGEVLEGLPGYRPSSEIKMHLRCYKEREDVNSVLHAHPPVATGYAVANVPLDEYSMIETVIGLGSIPVTPYGTPSTYEVPDNIAPYLGEHDAMLLQNHGALTVGADVITAYYRMETLELFAKISLNARMLGGAQEISRENIDRLISMRKGYGVTGRHPGYKKYSKQGENRC
;
A
#
# COMPACT_ATOMS: atom_id res chain seq x y z
N MET A 1 0.99 -22.45 -6.56
CA MET A 1 1.53 -23.21 -5.42
C MET A 1 1.39 -22.33 -4.21
N GLU A 2 0.80 -22.85 -3.15
CA GLU A 2 0.74 -22.20 -1.85
C GLU A 2 2.17 -22.18 -1.28
N LEU A 3 2.64 -21.01 -0.83
CA LEU A 3 3.97 -20.90 -0.22
C LEU A 3 3.95 -21.64 1.12
N SER A 4 5.03 -22.35 1.44
CA SER A 4 5.23 -22.84 2.79
C SER A 4 5.34 -21.67 3.78
N TYR A 5 5.12 -21.97 5.06
CA TYR A 5 5.25 -20.99 6.14
C TYR A 5 6.61 -20.27 6.12
N MET A 6 7.70 -20.99 5.84
CA MET A 6 9.03 -20.38 5.77
C MET A 6 9.25 -19.56 4.51
N GLU A 7 8.80 -20.02 3.34
CA GLU A 7 8.91 -19.25 2.09
C GLU A 7 8.15 -17.92 2.18
N LEU A 8 6.98 -17.88 2.83
CA LEU A 8 6.26 -16.64 3.06
C LEU A 8 7.03 -15.68 3.99
N ARG A 9 7.68 -16.20 5.04
CA ARG A 9 8.52 -15.38 5.93
C ARG A 9 9.73 -14.81 5.19
N GLU A 10 10.38 -15.62 4.36
CA GLU A 10 11.48 -15.17 3.50
C GLU A 10 11.03 -14.11 2.49
N GLN A 11 9.86 -14.28 1.87
CA GLN A 11 9.29 -13.32 0.94
C GLN A 11 8.98 -11.97 1.61
N ILE A 12 8.45 -11.97 2.84
CA ILE A 12 8.25 -10.75 3.62
C ILE A 12 9.59 -10.06 3.90
N CYS A 13 10.63 -10.83 4.25
CA CYS A 13 11.97 -10.28 4.51
C CYS A 13 12.60 -9.68 3.25
N ASP A 14 12.52 -10.36 2.11
CA ASP A 14 12.98 -9.84 0.82
C ASP A 14 12.31 -8.50 0.47
N VAL A 15 10.98 -8.41 0.60
CA VAL A 15 10.25 -7.15 0.37
C VAL A 15 10.68 -6.06 1.35
N CYS A 16 10.86 -6.38 2.63
CA CYS A 16 11.36 -5.42 3.62
C CYS A 16 12.75 -4.88 3.25
N HIS A 17 13.66 -5.75 2.80
CA HIS A 17 15.00 -5.36 2.36
C HIS A 17 14.94 -4.47 1.11
N LYS A 18 14.10 -4.80 0.13
CA LYS A 18 13.87 -3.96 -1.07
C LYS A 18 13.32 -2.58 -0.71
N MET A 19 12.31 -2.51 0.17
CA MET A 19 11.77 -1.24 0.67
C MET A 19 12.88 -0.36 1.25
N TRP A 20 13.78 -0.94 2.04
CA TRP A 20 14.91 -0.22 2.63
C TRP A 20 15.93 0.21 1.58
N GLN A 21 16.31 -0.68 0.65
CA GLN A 21 17.26 -0.38 -0.43
C GLN A 21 16.77 0.73 -1.36
N LEU A 22 15.45 0.79 -1.60
CA LEU A 22 14.80 1.82 -2.41
C LEU A 22 14.55 3.13 -1.64
N GLY A 23 14.86 3.18 -0.35
CA GLY A 23 14.69 4.37 0.50
C GLY A 23 13.23 4.71 0.80
N TRP A 24 12.32 3.73 0.78
CA TRP A 24 10.90 3.93 1.13
C TRP A 24 10.64 3.84 2.64
N VAL A 25 11.64 3.42 3.40
CA VAL A 25 11.59 3.28 4.86
C VAL A 25 12.91 3.78 5.44
N ALA A 26 12.83 4.41 6.61
CA ALA A 26 13.96 4.92 7.37
C ALA A 26 13.87 4.52 8.85
N ALA A 27 15.01 4.34 9.49
CA ALA A 27 15.11 3.87 10.87
C ALA A 27 14.27 2.58 11.08
N ASN A 28 13.16 2.65 11.82
CA ASN A 28 12.30 1.53 12.20
C ASN A 28 10.86 1.65 11.68
N ASP A 29 10.61 2.54 10.71
CA ASP A 29 9.29 2.74 10.13
C ASP A 29 8.92 1.67 9.08
N GLY A 30 7.72 1.80 8.51
CA GLY A 30 7.14 0.87 7.56
C GLY A 30 6.78 -0.47 8.20
N ASN A 31 5.95 -1.26 7.52
CA ASN A 31 5.58 -2.60 7.97
C ASN A 31 4.91 -3.41 6.86
N VAL A 32 5.06 -4.73 6.98
CA VAL A 32 4.47 -5.72 6.07
C VAL A 32 3.76 -6.77 6.91
N SER A 33 2.59 -7.21 6.47
CA SER A 33 1.90 -8.37 7.03
C SER A 33 1.34 -9.27 5.93
N ALA A 34 1.15 -10.55 6.24
CA ALA A 34 0.49 -11.51 5.38
C ALA A 34 -0.52 -12.36 6.16
N ARG A 35 -1.64 -12.71 5.52
CA ARG A 35 -2.65 -13.65 6.04
C ARG A 35 -2.16 -15.08 5.84
N LEU A 36 -2.42 -15.94 6.82
CA LEU A 36 -2.21 -17.39 6.78
C LEU A 36 -3.55 -18.11 6.61
N ASP A 37 -3.50 -19.36 6.13
CA ASP A 37 -4.70 -20.14 5.77
C ASP A 37 -5.60 -20.46 6.97
N ASP A 38 -5.04 -20.51 8.17
CA ASP A 38 -5.78 -20.70 9.42
C ASP A 38 -6.40 -19.40 9.98
N GLY A 39 -6.36 -18.31 9.21
CA GLY A 39 -6.96 -17.02 9.56
C GLY A 39 -6.11 -16.16 10.51
N THR A 40 -4.89 -16.58 10.83
CA THR A 40 -3.91 -15.77 11.57
C THR A 40 -3.03 -14.96 10.61
N PHE A 41 -2.11 -14.14 11.14
CA PHE A 41 -1.30 -13.23 10.32
C PHE A 41 0.17 -13.25 10.71
N LEU A 42 1.07 -13.21 9.72
CA LEU A 42 2.46 -12.83 9.92
C LEU A 42 2.59 -11.31 9.86
N ALA A 43 3.43 -10.73 10.71
CA ALA A 43 3.70 -9.29 10.72
C ALA A 43 5.16 -8.98 11.06
N THR A 44 5.68 -7.90 10.48
CA THR A 44 6.97 -7.33 10.92
C THR A 44 6.85 -6.79 12.36
N PRO A 45 7.88 -6.97 13.20
CA PRO A 45 7.87 -6.48 14.56
C PRO A 45 8.06 -4.96 14.62
N THR A 46 7.63 -4.35 15.72
CA THR A 46 7.88 -2.94 16.04
C THR A 46 9.35 -2.68 16.37
N GLY A 47 9.80 -1.43 16.18
CA GLY A 47 11.12 -0.98 16.64
C GLY A 47 12.32 -1.53 15.85
N MET A 48 12.09 -2.15 14.70
CA MET A 48 13.13 -2.80 13.90
C MET A 48 13.23 -2.22 12.49
N SER A 49 14.46 -1.91 12.08
CA SER A 49 14.74 -1.54 10.70
C SER A 49 14.48 -2.69 9.75
N LYS A 50 13.90 -2.38 8.59
CA LYS A 50 13.60 -3.37 7.54
C LYS A 50 14.87 -3.95 6.90
N SER A 51 16.03 -3.32 7.10
CA SER A 51 17.33 -3.91 6.72
C SER A 51 17.77 -5.06 7.62
N PHE A 52 17.27 -5.15 8.86
CA PHE A 52 17.70 -6.16 9.86
C PHE A 52 16.67 -7.26 10.11
N ILE A 53 15.55 -7.24 9.39
CA ILE A 53 14.52 -8.26 9.53
C ILE A 53 15.07 -9.63 9.07
N THR A 54 14.66 -10.69 9.75
CA THR A 54 14.94 -12.07 9.34
C THR A 54 13.68 -12.90 9.54
N PRO A 55 13.55 -14.07 8.90
CA PRO A 55 12.38 -14.91 9.06
C PRO A 55 12.02 -15.13 10.53
N GLU A 56 12.96 -15.46 11.41
CA GLU A 56 12.72 -15.76 12.84
C GLU A 56 12.19 -14.56 13.63
N LYS A 57 12.45 -13.34 13.16
CA LYS A 57 12.05 -12.09 13.83
C LYS A 57 10.62 -11.67 13.52
N LEU A 58 9.97 -12.28 12.52
CA LEU A 58 8.55 -12.05 12.26
C LEU A 58 7.69 -12.64 13.39
N VAL A 59 6.60 -11.95 13.70
CA VAL A 59 5.62 -12.40 14.68
C VAL A 59 4.38 -12.93 13.98
N ARG A 60 3.77 -13.96 14.55
CA ARG A 60 2.45 -14.43 14.18
C ARG A 60 1.44 -13.90 15.18
N ILE A 61 0.35 -13.34 14.69
CA ILE A 61 -0.69 -12.69 15.49
C ILE A 61 -2.09 -13.20 15.13
N ASP A 62 -3.02 -13.08 16.06
CA ASP A 62 -4.44 -13.29 15.79
C ASP A 62 -5.12 -12.05 15.17
N GLY A 63 -6.42 -12.15 14.88
CA GLY A 63 -7.22 -11.04 14.33
C GLY A 63 -7.45 -9.86 15.28
N LYS A 64 -6.99 -9.94 16.54
CA LYS A 64 -7.00 -8.86 17.52
C LYS A 64 -5.62 -8.20 17.67
N GLY A 65 -4.59 -8.78 17.05
CA GLY A 65 -3.21 -8.31 17.13
C GLY A 65 -2.41 -8.92 18.30
N GLU A 66 -2.96 -9.94 18.97
CA GLU A 66 -2.26 -10.64 20.05
C GLU A 66 -1.25 -11.63 19.47
N VAL A 67 -0.06 -11.70 20.09
CA VAL A 67 1.04 -12.55 19.62
C VAL A 67 0.76 -14.01 19.96
N LEU A 68 0.75 -14.86 18.92
CA LEU A 68 0.62 -16.32 19.02
C LEU A 68 1.98 -17.01 18.95
N GLU A 69 2.90 -16.48 18.16
CA GLU A 69 4.25 -17.02 17.94
C GLU A 69 5.24 -15.88 17.65
N GLY A 70 6.45 -15.96 18.20
CA GLY A 70 7.50 -14.99 17.98
C GLY A 70 8.61 -15.09 19.02
N LEU A 71 9.74 -14.45 18.76
CA LEU A 71 10.84 -14.37 19.74
C LEU A 71 10.38 -13.64 21.02
N PRO A 72 10.90 -14.01 22.21
CA PRO A 72 10.54 -13.34 23.45
C PRO A 72 10.74 -11.82 23.38
N GLY A 73 9.70 -11.08 23.75
CA GLY A 73 9.69 -9.61 23.74
C GLY A 73 9.35 -8.95 22.40
N TYR A 74 9.24 -9.72 21.30
CA TYR A 74 8.85 -9.18 20.00
C TYR A 74 7.34 -8.94 19.97
N ARG A 75 6.94 -7.82 19.37
CA ARG A 75 5.55 -7.39 19.23
C ARG A 75 5.31 -6.91 17.80
N PRO A 76 4.10 -7.03 17.25
CA PRO A 76 3.81 -6.49 15.92
C PRO A 76 4.02 -4.97 15.88
N SER A 77 4.13 -4.43 14.67
CA SER A 77 4.13 -2.97 14.44
C SER A 77 3.00 -2.28 15.23
N SER A 78 3.26 -1.07 15.72
CA SER A 78 2.24 -0.24 16.37
C SER A 78 1.05 0.08 15.45
N GLU A 79 1.24 -0.06 14.14
CA GLU A 79 0.26 0.24 13.10
C GLU A 79 -0.49 -0.99 12.58
N ILE A 80 -0.32 -2.14 13.24
CA ILE A 80 -0.96 -3.38 12.82
C ILE A 80 -2.49 -3.29 12.76
N LYS A 81 -3.10 -2.38 13.53
CA LYS A 81 -4.55 -2.10 13.49
C LYS A 81 -5.01 -1.68 12.08
N MET A 82 -4.18 -0.94 11.35
CA MET A 82 -4.47 -0.54 9.96
C MET A 82 -4.48 -1.75 9.04
N HIS A 83 -3.57 -2.71 9.24
CA HIS A 83 -3.50 -3.94 8.45
C HIS A 83 -4.69 -4.86 8.74
N LEU A 84 -5.02 -5.05 10.03
CA LEU A 84 -6.17 -5.85 10.47
C LEU A 84 -7.49 -5.27 9.95
N ARG A 85 -7.60 -3.94 9.83
CA ARG A 85 -8.73 -3.26 9.20
C ARG A 85 -8.87 -3.65 7.73
N CYS A 86 -7.78 -3.62 6.95
CA CYS A 86 -7.79 -4.09 5.56
C CYS A 86 -8.27 -5.54 5.44
N TYR A 87 -7.72 -6.43 6.27
CA TYR A 87 -8.09 -7.85 6.25
C TYR A 87 -9.54 -8.11 6.65
N LYS A 88 -10.09 -7.30 7.55
CA LYS A 88 -11.48 -7.42 8.02
C LYS A 88 -12.47 -6.97 6.95
N GLU A 89 -12.14 -5.91 6.21
CA GLU A 89 -13.05 -5.33 5.22
C GLU A 89 -12.92 -5.99 3.85
N ARG A 90 -11.83 -6.73 3.62
CA ARG A 90 -11.54 -7.36 2.34
C ARG A 90 -10.99 -8.77 2.47
N GLU A 91 -11.82 -9.72 2.07
CA GLU A 91 -11.44 -11.13 1.95
C GLU A 91 -10.42 -11.37 0.85
N ASP A 92 -10.40 -10.54 -0.19
CA ASP A 92 -9.46 -10.65 -1.31
C ASP A 92 -8.03 -10.15 -0.97
N VAL A 93 -7.84 -9.61 0.24
CA VAL A 93 -6.55 -9.11 0.73
C VAL A 93 -5.88 -10.17 1.58
N ASN A 94 -4.68 -10.58 1.15
CA ASN A 94 -3.79 -11.49 1.89
C ASN A 94 -2.45 -10.84 2.27
N SER A 95 -2.14 -9.64 1.77
CA SER A 95 -0.99 -8.87 2.25
C SER A 95 -1.28 -7.38 2.31
N VAL A 96 -0.64 -6.72 3.27
CA VAL A 96 -0.72 -5.27 3.45
C VAL A 96 0.71 -4.75 3.67
N LEU A 97 1.04 -3.68 2.96
CA LEU A 97 2.34 -3.01 3.02
C LEU A 97 2.13 -1.53 3.27
N HIS A 98 2.77 -1.02 4.32
CA HIS A 98 2.85 0.40 4.64
C HIS A 98 4.29 0.89 4.57
N ALA A 99 4.50 2.05 3.95
CA ALA A 99 5.80 2.66 3.75
C ALA A 99 5.70 4.19 3.59
N HIS A 100 6.86 4.83 3.48
CA HIS A 100 7.05 6.26 3.22
C HIS A 100 7.87 6.53 1.94
N PRO A 101 7.45 6.07 0.74
CA PRO A 101 8.17 6.39 -0.50
C PRO A 101 8.23 7.91 -0.69
N PRO A 102 9.40 8.53 -0.95
CA PRO A 102 9.56 9.97 -0.80
C PRO A 102 8.61 10.81 -1.66
N VAL A 103 8.38 10.44 -2.93
CA VAL A 103 7.54 11.27 -3.81
C VAL A 103 6.07 11.04 -3.51
N ALA A 104 5.62 9.79 -3.39
CA ALA A 104 4.25 9.48 -2.98
C ALA A 104 3.89 10.13 -1.63
N THR A 105 4.80 10.09 -0.66
CA THR A 105 4.62 10.75 0.65
C THR A 105 4.58 12.27 0.49
N GLY A 106 5.35 12.84 -0.45
CA GLY A 106 5.25 14.27 -0.80
C GLY A 106 3.84 14.67 -1.25
N TYR A 107 3.18 13.86 -2.09
CA TYR A 107 1.78 14.06 -2.47
C TYR A 107 0.82 13.97 -1.27
N ALA A 108 1.06 13.00 -0.37
CA ALA A 108 0.28 12.83 0.85
C ALA A 108 0.41 14.02 1.81
N VAL A 109 1.61 14.58 1.96
CA VAL A 109 1.89 15.80 2.75
C VAL A 109 1.26 17.04 2.10
N ALA A 110 1.34 17.15 0.78
CA ALA A 110 0.70 18.24 0.04
C ALA A 110 -0.84 18.12 -0.01
N ASN A 111 -1.40 17.02 0.48
CA ASN A 111 -2.80 16.66 0.37
C ASN A 111 -3.31 16.77 -1.09
N VAL A 112 -2.53 16.17 -2.00
CA VAL A 112 -2.83 16.09 -3.43
C VAL A 112 -3.01 14.63 -3.82
N PRO A 113 -4.19 14.23 -4.32
CA PRO A 113 -4.40 12.87 -4.82
C PRO A 113 -3.63 12.63 -6.11
N LEU A 114 -3.32 11.35 -6.35
CA LEU A 114 -2.73 10.85 -7.59
C LEU A 114 -3.87 10.28 -8.45
N ASP A 115 -4.65 11.18 -9.05
CA ASP A 115 -5.87 10.85 -9.79
C ASP A 115 -5.83 11.27 -11.27
N GLU A 116 -4.65 11.63 -11.79
CA GLU A 116 -4.38 11.85 -13.21
C GLU A 116 -4.31 10.51 -13.96
N TYR A 117 -5.07 10.36 -15.05
CA TYR A 117 -5.05 9.16 -15.89
C TYR A 117 -4.07 9.32 -17.05
N SER A 118 -2.79 9.52 -16.73
CA SER A 118 -1.73 9.86 -17.69
C SER A 118 -0.72 8.74 -17.97
N MET A 119 -0.74 7.66 -17.19
CA MET A 119 0.19 6.54 -17.31
C MET A 119 -0.56 5.21 -17.43
N ILE A 120 -0.35 4.49 -18.53
CA ILE A 120 -1.08 3.25 -18.88
C ILE A 120 -1.01 2.21 -17.77
N GLU A 121 0.19 1.95 -17.25
CA GLU A 121 0.46 0.95 -16.21
C GLU A 121 -0.31 1.27 -14.93
N THR A 122 -0.35 2.54 -14.53
CA THR A 122 -1.10 2.98 -13.34
C THR A 122 -2.60 2.90 -13.57
N VAL A 123 -3.09 3.27 -14.76
CA VAL A 123 -4.52 3.17 -15.12
C VAL A 123 -5.00 1.71 -15.12
N ILE A 124 -4.16 0.76 -15.48
CA ILE A 124 -4.49 -0.68 -15.39
C ILE A 124 -4.35 -1.18 -13.95
N GLY A 125 -3.26 -0.82 -13.28
CA GLY A 125 -2.86 -1.42 -12.01
C GLY A 125 -3.63 -0.90 -10.79
N LEU A 126 -3.78 0.42 -10.69
CA LEU A 126 -4.26 1.12 -9.48
C LEU A 126 -5.46 2.03 -9.73
N GLY A 127 -5.56 2.63 -10.91
CA GLY A 127 -6.50 3.71 -11.19
C GLY A 127 -6.12 4.98 -10.43
N SER A 128 -7.12 5.71 -9.94
CA SER A 128 -6.87 6.86 -9.08
C SER A 128 -6.55 6.45 -7.65
N ILE A 129 -5.67 7.23 -7.02
CA ILE A 129 -5.14 6.97 -5.69
C ILE A 129 -5.53 8.15 -4.79
N PRO A 130 -6.44 7.95 -3.83
CA PRO A 130 -6.91 9.03 -2.96
C PRO A 130 -5.86 9.39 -1.90
N VAL A 131 -6.03 10.57 -1.30
CA VAL A 131 -5.46 10.91 0.00
C VAL A 131 -6.54 10.70 1.05
N THR A 132 -6.29 9.85 2.04
CA THR A 132 -7.22 9.62 3.16
C THR A 132 -7.05 10.70 4.22
N PRO A 133 -8.10 11.05 4.98
CA PRO A 133 -8.01 12.04 6.04
C PRO A 133 -6.95 11.70 7.09
N TYR A 134 -6.30 12.73 7.63
CA TYR A 134 -5.34 12.58 8.72
C TYR A 134 -5.93 11.81 9.89
N GLY A 135 -5.15 10.85 10.40
CA GLY A 135 -5.41 10.17 11.66
C GLY A 135 -4.10 9.98 12.41
N THR A 136 -4.17 10.02 13.74
CA THR A 136 -3.01 9.83 14.60
C THR A 136 -2.54 8.37 14.53
N PRO A 137 -1.26 8.09 14.17
CA PRO A 137 -0.72 6.73 14.14
C PRO A 137 -0.89 5.99 15.48
N SER A 138 -0.91 4.65 15.42
CA SER A 138 -1.14 3.75 16.57
C SER A 138 -2.53 3.84 17.26
N THR A 139 -3.40 4.77 16.85
CA THR A 139 -4.81 4.86 17.28
C THR A 139 -5.75 4.09 16.32
N TYR A 140 -7.06 4.22 16.50
CA TYR A 140 -8.05 3.74 15.53
C TYR A 140 -8.41 4.77 14.44
N GLU A 141 -7.91 6.00 14.53
CA GLU A 141 -8.21 7.07 13.57
C GLU A 141 -7.74 6.71 12.16
N VAL A 142 -6.51 6.23 11.98
CA VAL A 142 -6.00 5.79 10.67
C VAL A 142 -6.83 4.64 10.09
N PRO A 143 -7.05 3.52 10.81
CA PRO A 143 -7.97 2.46 10.37
C PRO A 143 -9.36 2.97 9.94
N ASP A 144 -9.97 3.85 10.72
CA ASP A 144 -11.33 4.32 10.46
C ASP A 144 -11.37 5.29 9.26
N ASN A 145 -10.31 6.08 9.05
CA ASN A 145 -10.19 7.00 7.92
C ASN A 145 -9.90 6.28 6.59
N ILE A 146 -9.24 5.12 6.59
CA ILE A 146 -9.00 4.35 5.36
C ILE A 146 -10.20 3.49 4.95
N ALA A 147 -11.06 3.10 5.91
CA ALA A 147 -12.18 2.18 5.68
C ALA A 147 -13.11 2.55 4.51
N PRO A 148 -13.53 3.83 4.35
CA PRO A 148 -14.38 4.23 3.23
C PRO A 148 -13.76 4.01 1.84
N TYR A 149 -12.43 3.91 1.75
CA TYR A 149 -11.68 3.78 0.49
C TYR A 149 -11.31 2.33 0.17
N LEU A 150 -11.21 1.47 1.19
CA LEU A 150 -10.88 0.04 1.02
C LEU A 150 -11.85 -0.67 0.07
N GLY A 151 -13.10 -0.20 0.03
CA GLY A 151 -14.15 -0.64 -0.87
C GLY A 151 -13.75 -0.69 -2.36
N GLU A 152 -12.86 0.19 -2.79
CA GLU A 152 -12.59 0.44 -4.21
C GLU A 152 -11.09 0.47 -4.56
N HIS A 153 -10.22 0.79 -3.59
CA HIS A 153 -8.81 1.08 -3.83
C HIS A 153 -7.87 0.01 -3.29
N ASP A 154 -6.80 -0.25 -4.06
CA ASP A 154 -5.70 -1.13 -3.66
C ASP A 154 -4.45 -0.38 -3.19
N ALA A 155 -4.43 0.94 -3.40
CA ALA A 155 -3.38 1.86 -2.94
C ALA A 155 -4.03 3.15 -2.43
N MET A 156 -3.49 3.70 -1.35
CA MET A 156 -3.94 4.94 -0.72
C MET A 156 -2.75 5.75 -0.23
N LEU A 157 -2.82 7.06 -0.39
CA LEU A 157 -1.96 8.01 0.31
C LEU A 157 -2.59 8.35 1.66
N LEU A 158 -1.78 8.46 2.71
CA LEU A 158 -2.20 8.77 4.07
C LEU A 158 -1.75 10.20 4.40
N GLN A 159 -2.69 11.13 4.56
CA GLN A 159 -2.37 12.57 4.72
C GLN A 159 -1.33 12.81 5.82
N ASN A 160 -0.25 13.53 5.48
CA ASN A 160 0.88 13.83 6.38
C ASN A 160 1.56 12.60 7.02
N HIS A 161 1.44 11.43 6.40
CA HIS A 161 1.95 10.20 6.97
C HIS A 161 2.76 9.43 5.94
N GLY A 162 2.13 8.74 4.99
CA GLY A 162 2.80 7.83 4.07
C GLY A 162 1.88 7.24 3.02
N ALA A 163 2.09 5.98 2.68
CA ALA A 163 1.22 5.23 1.78
C ALA A 163 0.91 3.83 2.30
N LEU A 164 -0.21 3.29 1.84
CA LEU A 164 -0.69 1.95 2.15
C LEU A 164 -1.08 1.23 0.86
N THR A 165 -0.60 0.00 0.68
CA THR A 165 -1.04 -0.89 -0.40
C THR A 165 -1.50 -2.22 0.16
N VAL A 166 -2.51 -2.78 -0.50
CA VAL A 166 -3.01 -4.13 -0.21
C VAL A 166 -2.74 -5.04 -1.41
N GLY A 167 -2.68 -6.34 -1.20
CA GLY A 167 -2.34 -7.33 -2.21
C GLY A 167 -3.05 -8.67 -1.99
N ALA A 168 -3.27 -9.41 -3.09
CA ALA A 168 -3.69 -10.82 -3.02
C ALA A 168 -2.57 -11.73 -2.50
N ASP A 169 -1.33 -11.21 -2.46
CA ASP A 169 -0.12 -11.79 -1.89
C ASP A 169 0.89 -10.66 -1.60
N VAL A 170 2.03 -11.01 -0.97
CA VAL A 170 3.07 -10.04 -0.55
C VAL A 170 3.70 -9.32 -1.75
N ILE A 171 3.92 -10.04 -2.85
CA ILE A 171 4.52 -9.47 -4.06
C ILE A 171 3.57 -8.46 -4.72
N THR A 172 2.27 -8.75 -4.77
CA THR A 172 1.26 -7.85 -5.31
C THR A 172 1.17 -6.56 -4.50
N ALA A 173 1.18 -6.65 -3.16
CA ALA A 173 1.20 -5.46 -2.30
C ALA A 173 2.47 -4.61 -2.54
N TYR A 174 3.62 -5.26 -2.70
CA TYR A 174 4.89 -4.61 -3.05
C TYR A 174 4.88 -3.94 -4.43
N TYR A 175 4.47 -4.64 -5.49
CA TYR A 175 4.38 -4.07 -6.84
C TYR A 175 3.44 -2.88 -6.93
N ARG A 176 2.36 -2.88 -6.15
CA ARG A 176 1.46 -1.72 -6.04
C ARG A 176 2.16 -0.53 -5.38
N MET A 177 2.99 -0.75 -4.36
CA MET A 177 3.76 0.32 -3.72
C MET A 177 4.82 0.87 -4.68
N GLU A 178 5.46 -0.02 -5.44
CA GLU A 178 6.43 0.34 -6.48
C GLU A 178 5.79 1.16 -7.61
N THR A 179 4.62 0.73 -8.07
CA THR A 179 3.84 1.43 -9.10
C THR A 179 3.38 2.79 -8.59
N LEU A 180 2.90 2.88 -7.35
CA LEU A 180 2.52 4.13 -6.70
C LEU A 180 3.68 5.13 -6.68
N GLU A 181 4.86 4.73 -6.21
CA GLU A 181 6.01 5.63 -6.13
C GLU A 181 6.52 6.04 -7.51
N LEU A 182 6.55 5.11 -8.48
CA LEU A 182 6.91 5.42 -9.85
C LEU A 182 5.94 6.42 -10.47
N PHE A 183 4.63 6.23 -10.27
CA PHE A 183 3.62 7.14 -10.76
C PHE A 183 3.73 8.52 -10.11
N ALA A 184 3.98 8.59 -8.80
CA ALA A 184 4.20 9.84 -8.09
C ALA A 184 5.40 10.62 -8.68
N LYS A 185 6.52 9.94 -8.95
CA LYS A 185 7.70 10.52 -9.62
C LYS A 185 7.37 11.06 -11.01
N ILE A 186 6.65 10.30 -11.81
CA ILE A 186 6.28 10.70 -13.18
C ILE A 186 5.30 11.86 -13.17
N SER A 187 4.26 11.83 -12.32
CA SER A 187 3.31 12.93 -12.18
C SER A 187 4.00 14.22 -11.71
N LEU A 188 4.94 14.12 -10.76
CA LEU A 188 5.70 15.29 -10.31
C LEU A 188 6.52 15.90 -11.45
N ASN A 189 7.24 15.06 -12.20
CA ASN A 189 7.99 15.50 -13.38
C ASN A 189 7.06 16.12 -14.44
N ALA A 190 5.92 15.51 -14.73
CA ALA A 190 4.95 16.03 -15.68
C ALA A 190 4.44 17.43 -15.26
N ARG A 191 4.14 17.63 -13.97
CA ARG A 191 3.75 18.94 -13.42
C ARG A 191 4.83 19.99 -13.60
N MET A 192 6.08 19.63 -13.31
CA MET A 192 7.23 20.53 -13.56
C MET A 192 7.42 20.88 -15.04
N LEU A 193 6.98 20.01 -15.95
CA LEU A 193 7.02 20.22 -17.40
C LEU A 193 5.78 20.92 -17.98
N GLY A 194 4.85 21.40 -17.13
CA GLY A 194 3.65 22.12 -17.54
C GLY A 194 2.34 21.34 -17.44
N GLY A 195 2.36 20.16 -16.84
CA GLY A 195 1.19 19.33 -16.57
C GLY A 195 1.10 18.08 -17.46
N ALA A 196 0.36 17.07 -16.97
CA ALA A 196 0.13 15.84 -17.72
C ALA A 196 -0.99 16.01 -18.76
N GLN A 197 -0.82 15.35 -19.91
CA GLN A 197 -1.91 15.15 -20.88
C GLN A 197 -2.58 13.81 -20.57
N GLU A 198 -3.83 13.85 -20.12
CA GLU A 198 -4.55 12.63 -19.75
C GLU A 198 -4.99 11.83 -20.97
N ILE A 199 -5.01 10.52 -20.79
CA ILE A 199 -5.54 9.56 -21.75
C ILE A 199 -7.04 9.85 -21.94
N SER A 200 -7.53 9.74 -23.18
CA SER A 200 -8.95 9.94 -23.45
C SER A 200 -9.82 8.98 -22.65
N ARG A 201 -11.05 9.40 -22.31
CA ARG A 201 -11.96 8.56 -21.52
C ARG A 201 -12.20 7.18 -22.14
N GLU A 202 -12.38 7.13 -23.45
CA GLU A 202 -12.53 5.88 -24.20
C GLU A 202 -11.33 4.94 -24.02
N ASN A 203 -10.11 5.48 -24.12
CA ASN A 203 -8.90 4.69 -23.93
C ASN A 203 -8.72 4.26 -22.48
N ILE A 204 -9.10 5.08 -21.50
CA ILE A 204 -9.10 4.68 -20.08
C ILE A 204 -10.04 3.49 -19.87
N ASP A 205 -11.27 3.55 -20.38
CA ASP A 205 -12.24 2.47 -20.23
C ASP A 205 -11.74 1.18 -20.91
N ARG A 206 -11.07 1.30 -22.07
CA ARG A 206 -10.40 0.18 -22.75
C ARG A 206 -9.28 -0.41 -21.89
N LEU A 207 -8.40 0.40 -21.30
CA LEU A 207 -7.32 -0.07 -20.44
C LEU A 207 -7.86 -0.80 -19.19
N ILE A 208 -8.91 -0.27 -18.56
CA ILE A 208 -9.55 -0.90 -17.41
C ILE A 208 -10.12 -2.28 -17.79
N SER A 209 -10.69 -2.42 -19.00
CA SER A 209 -11.20 -3.70 -19.49
C SER A 209 -10.11 -4.77 -19.69
N MET A 210 -8.85 -4.35 -19.93
CA MET A 210 -7.72 -5.25 -20.16
C MET A 210 -7.21 -5.93 -18.89
N ARG A 211 -7.56 -5.42 -17.69
CA ARG A 211 -7.13 -5.96 -16.39
C ARG A 211 -7.38 -7.47 -16.25
N LYS A 212 -8.54 -7.94 -16.73
CA LYS A 212 -8.90 -9.36 -16.72
C LYS A 212 -7.94 -10.21 -17.57
N GLY A 213 -7.55 -9.71 -18.74
CA GLY A 213 -6.61 -10.39 -19.63
C GLY A 213 -5.19 -10.46 -19.06
N TYR A 214 -4.78 -9.46 -18.28
CA TYR A 214 -3.48 -9.41 -17.60
C TYR A 214 -3.46 -10.13 -16.25
N GLY A 215 -4.60 -10.66 -15.77
CA GLY A 215 -4.68 -11.32 -14.46
C GLY A 215 -4.46 -10.36 -13.28
N VAL A 216 -4.74 -9.07 -13.45
CA VAL A 216 -4.63 -8.08 -12.37
C VAL A 216 -5.69 -8.38 -11.31
N THR A 217 -5.25 -8.72 -10.11
CA THR A 217 -6.12 -9.04 -8.96
C THR A 217 -6.59 -7.76 -8.25
N GLY A 218 -7.43 -7.90 -7.22
CA GLY A 218 -7.87 -6.79 -6.37
C GLY A 218 -8.94 -5.90 -7.00
N ARG A 219 -9.10 -4.70 -6.44
CA ARG A 219 -10.19 -3.76 -6.76
C ARG A 219 -9.69 -2.64 -7.68
N HIS A 220 -10.61 -1.86 -8.21
CA HIS A 220 -10.28 -0.69 -9.04
C HIS A 220 -11.41 0.32 -9.02
N PRO A 221 -11.10 1.62 -8.85
CA PRO A 221 -12.11 2.67 -8.67
C PRO A 221 -12.80 3.11 -9.97
N GLY A 222 -12.59 2.40 -11.08
CA GLY A 222 -12.96 2.88 -12.42
C GLY A 222 -12.30 4.22 -12.78
N TYR A 223 -13.06 5.10 -13.43
CA TYR A 223 -12.70 6.51 -13.63
C TYR A 223 -13.25 7.35 -12.48
N LYS A 224 -12.37 7.87 -11.62
CA LYS A 224 -12.74 8.64 -10.42
C LYS A 224 -11.69 9.70 -10.13
N LYS A 225 -12.13 10.94 -9.91
CA LYS A 225 -11.30 12.09 -9.55
C LYS A 225 -11.61 12.53 -8.12
N TYR A 226 -10.57 12.93 -7.40
CA TYR A 226 -10.59 13.45 -6.03
C TYR A 226 -10.15 14.91 -5.97
N SER A 227 -9.32 15.35 -6.92
CA SER A 227 -8.96 16.74 -7.12
C SER A 227 -10.20 17.57 -7.46
N LYS A 228 -10.32 18.76 -6.87
CA LYS A 228 -11.37 19.71 -7.22
C LYS A 228 -11.04 20.31 -8.60
N GLN A 229 -12.00 20.26 -9.52
CA GLN A 229 -11.84 20.90 -10.83
C GLN A 229 -11.53 22.40 -10.66
N GLY A 230 -10.44 22.87 -11.27
CA GLY A 230 -10.06 24.29 -11.30
C GLY A 230 -9.11 24.77 -10.20
N GLU A 231 -8.71 23.92 -9.25
CA GLU A 231 -7.61 24.27 -8.34
C GLU A 231 -6.28 23.95 -9.02
N ASN A 232 -5.74 24.92 -9.79
CA ASN A 232 -4.31 24.98 -10.10
C ASN A 232 -3.56 25.11 -8.77
N ARG A 233 -3.25 23.98 -8.14
CA ARG A 233 -2.29 23.95 -7.03
C ARG A 233 -0.92 23.90 -7.68
N CYS A 234 -0.21 25.03 -7.50
CA CYS A 234 1.08 25.42 -8.06
C CYS A 234 2.06 24.28 -8.36
#